data_AF-A0A340XBX4-F1
#
_entry.id   AF-A0A340XBX4-F1
#
_cell.length_a   1.000
_cell.length_b   1.000
_cell.length_c   1.000
_cell.angle_alpha   90.00
_cell.angle_beta   90.00
_cell.angle_gamma   90.00
#
_symmetry.space_group_name_H-M   'P 1'
#
loop_
_entity.id
_entity.type
_entity.pdbx_description
1 polymer ?
#
loop_
_entity_poly.entity_id
_entity_poly.type
_entity_poly.pdbx_seq_one_letter_code
_entity_poly.pdbx_strand_id
1 'polypeptide(L)' 'MSKGPQAEAFVFLDLEATGLPSVDRKIAEISLFAVHRSSLESPKRDEPDAPVLPQVPDELMLCMSPERPFTAKASEIT' A
#
# COMPACT_ATOMS: atom_id res chain seq x y z
N MET A 1 13.64 23.25 -9.56
CA MET A 1 12.37 22.47 -9.45
C MET A 1 12.24 21.66 -10.73
N SER A 2 11.99 20.35 -10.65
CA SER A 2 11.83 19.50 -11.84
C SER A 2 10.56 19.91 -12.61
N LYS A 3 10.63 19.98 -13.94
CA LYS A 3 9.56 20.46 -14.84
C LYS A 3 8.57 19.35 -15.25
N GLY A 4 8.33 18.37 -14.37
CA GLY A 4 7.38 17.30 -14.65
C GLY A 4 5.94 17.73 -14.39
N PRO A 5 4.92 17.10 -15.03
CA PRO A 5 3.55 17.23 -14.58
C PRO A 5 3.45 16.79 -13.11
N GLN A 6 2.66 17.53 -12.36
CA GLN A 6 2.46 17.30 -10.94
C GLN A 6 1.52 16.09 -10.76
N ALA A 7 1.85 15.20 -9.82
CA ALA A 7 1.00 14.04 -9.55
C ALA A 7 -0.29 14.48 -8.85
N GLU A 8 -1.43 14.08 -9.41
CA GLU A 8 -2.78 14.37 -8.89
C GLU A 8 -3.34 13.23 -8.01
N ALA A 9 -2.85 12.00 -8.16
CA ALA A 9 -3.21 10.87 -7.33
C ALA A 9 -1.95 10.15 -6.84
N PHE A 10 -1.94 9.80 -5.57
CA PHE A 10 -0.90 9.04 -4.90
C PHE A 10 -1.48 7.67 -4.54
N VAL A 11 -0.96 6.63 -5.17
CA VAL A 11 -1.36 5.24 -4.89
C VAL A 11 -0.36 4.66 -3.92
N PHE A 12 -0.76 4.52 -2.66
CA PHE A 12 0.00 3.79 -1.66
C PHE A 12 -0.16 2.30 -1.95
N LEU A 13 0.94 1.58 -1.96
CA LEU A 13 1.01 0.17 -2.33
C LEU A 13 1.72 -0.59 -1.23
N ASP A 14 1.13 -1.71 -0.83
CA ASP A 14 1.78 -2.72 -0.01
C ASP A 14 1.61 -4.12 -0.63
N LEU A 15 2.60 -4.98 -0.40
CA LEU A 15 2.68 -6.32 -0.99
C LEU A 15 3.10 -7.34 0.06
N GLU A 16 2.21 -8.28 0.35
CA GLU A 16 2.59 -9.47 1.08
C GLU A 16 3.03 -10.57 0.12
N ALA A 17 4.12 -11.24 0.47
CA ALA A 17 4.79 -12.18 -0.41
C ALA A 17 5.27 -13.43 0.33
N THR A 18 5.59 -14.47 -0.43
CA THR A 18 6.04 -15.75 0.11
C THR A 18 7.41 -15.71 0.81
N GLY A 19 8.16 -14.60 0.72
CA GLY A 19 9.45 -14.44 1.36
C GLY A 19 10.23 -13.20 0.91
N LEU A 20 11.51 -13.13 1.29
CA LEU A 20 12.42 -12.02 0.95
C LEU A 20 13.00 -12.11 -0.47
N PRO A 21 13.69 -11.06 -0.97
CA PRO A 21 14.34 -11.09 -2.30
C PRO A 21 15.33 -12.20 -2.57
N SER A 22 15.93 -12.78 -1.53
CA SER A 22 16.87 -13.89 -1.65
C SER A 22 16.21 -15.20 -2.09
N VAL A 23 14.88 -15.30 -1.99
CA VAL A 23 14.08 -16.39 -2.54
C VAL A 23 13.27 -15.85 -3.74
N ASP A 24 12.96 -16.70 -4.72
CA ASP A 24 12.05 -16.35 -5.84
C ASP A 24 10.62 -16.19 -5.30
N ARG A 25 10.37 -15.07 -4.63
CA ARG A 25 9.12 -14.75 -3.92
C ARG A 25 7.98 -14.54 -4.90
N LYS A 26 6.77 -14.90 -4.48
CA LYS A 26 5.52 -14.63 -5.20
C LYS A 26 4.62 -13.76 -4.33
N ILE A 27 3.89 -12.86 -4.96
CA ILE A 27 2.89 -12.03 -4.28
C ILE A 27 1.75 -12.95 -3.83
N ALA A 28 1.28 -12.73 -2.62
CA ALA A 28 0.13 -13.39 -2.04
C ALA A 28 -1.00 -12.41 -1.72
N GLU A 29 -0.67 -11.15 -1.44
CA GLU A 29 -1.64 -10.08 -1.24
C GLU A 29 -1.13 -8.77 -1.88
N ILE A 30 -2.06 -8.02 -2.46
CA ILE A 30 -1.82 -6.65 -2.94
C ILE A 30 -2.84 -5.75 -2.26
N SER A 31 -2.37 -4.66 -1.66
CA SER A 31 -3.22 -3.59 -1.12
C SER A 31 -2.85 -2.25 -1.74
N LEU A 32 -3.85 -1.54 -2.28
CA LEU A 32 -3.72 -0.25 -2.93
C LEU A 32 -4.68 0.74 -2.31
N PHE A 33 -4.17 1.91 -1.91
CA PHE A 33 -4.96 3.06 -1.47
C PHE A 33 -4.66 4.24 -2.38
N ALA A 34 -5.60 4.61 -3.24
CA ALA A 34 -5.46 5.80 -4.07
C ALA A 34 -6.02 7.03 -3.35
N VAL A 35 -5.17 8.04 -3.21
CA VAL A 35 -5.48 9.29 -2.52
C VAL A 35 -5.22 10.46 -3.46
N HIS A 36 -6.24 11.28 -3.70
CA HIS A 36 -6.08 12.51 -4.46
C HIS A 36 -5.15 13.50 -3.73
N ARG A 37 -4.33 14.23 -4.48
CA ARG A 37 -3.34 15.19 -4.00
C ARG A 37 -3.90 16.15 -2.96
N SER A 38 -5.08 16.70 -3.21
CA SER A 38 -5.74 17.64 -2.29
C SER A 38 -5.92 17.09 -0.87
N SER A 39 -6.17 15.78 -0.74
CA SER A 39 -6.35 15.14 0.57
C SER A 39 -5.06 15.02 1.36
N LEU A 40 -3.91 14.99 0.68
CA LEU A 40 -2.58 14.96 1.31
C LEU A 40 -2.03 16.36 1.60
N GLU A 41 -2.39 17.36 0.80
CA GLU A 41 -1.98 18.75 1.01
C GLU A 41 -2.78 19.43 2.13
N SER A 42 -4.03 19.00 2.36
CA SER A 42 -4.87 19.46 3.47
C SER A 42 -5.47 18.28 4.26
N PRO A 43 -4.64 17.53 5.02
CA PRO A 43 -5.12 16.39 5.78
C PRO A 43 -6.06 16.83 6.91
N LYS A 44 -7.18 16.12 7.07
CA LYS A 44 -8.03 16.27 8.26
C LYS A 44 -7.26 15.72 9.47
N ARG A 45 -7.40 16.36 10.62
CA ARG A 45 -6.72 15.97 11.86
C ARG A 45 -7.75 15.78 12.96
N ASP A 46 -7.58 14.70 13.72
CA ASP A 46 -8.33 14.46 14.96
C ASP A 46 -7.39 14.60 16.17
N GLU A 47 -7.96 14.74 17.36
CA GLU A 47 -7.22 14.92 18.62
C GLU A 47 -6.36 13.69 18.99
N PRO A 48 -5.08 13.82 19.39
CA PRO A 48 -4.24 15.01 19.48
C PRO A 48 -3.29 15.13 18.26
N ASP A 49 -3.79 15.70 17.15
CA ASP A 49 -3.06 16.09 15.95
C ASP A 49 -2.60 14.94 15.02
N ALA A 50 -3.23 13.76 15.13
CA ALA A 50 -2.99 12.66 14.21
C ALA A 50 -3.72 12.90 12.87
N PRO A 51 -3.05 12.75 11.71
CA PRO A 51 -3.73 12.82 10.43
C PRO A 51 -4.72 11.66 10.33
N VAL A 52 -5.96 12.00 10.00
CA VAL A 52 -7.03 11.03 9.75
C VAL A 52 -6.92 10.56 8.32
N LEU A 53 -7.24 9.29 8.08
CA LEU A 53 -7.39 8.79 6.72
C LEU A 53 -8.39 9.68 5.94
N PRO A 54 -8.12 9.95 4.64
CA PRO A 54 -9.11 10.59 3.78
C PRO A 54 -10.45 9.85 3.88
N GLN A 55 -11.57 10.57 3.84
CA GLN A 55 -12.89 9.97 4.12
C GLN A 55 -13.35 8.93 3.08
N VAL A 56 -12.79 8.97 1.86
CA VAL A 56 -13.14 8.03 0.78
C VAL A 56 -11.89 7.77 -0.07
N PRO A 57 -10.94 6.95 0.39
CA PRO A 57 -9.88 6.48 -0.48
C PRO A 57 -10.46 5.41 -1.42
N ASP A 58 -10.04 5.40 -2.68
CA ASP A 58 -10.30 4.22 -3.51
C ASP A 58 -9.35 3.11 -3.04
N GLU A 59 -9.92 2.00 -2.57
CA GLU A 59 -9.18 0.87 -2.01
C GLU A 59 -9.34 -0.38 -2.89
N LEU A 60 -8.23 -1.06 -3.16
CA LEU A 60 -8.23 -2.38 -3.80
C LEU A 60 -7.34 -3.33 -3.01
N MET A 61 -7.94 -4.41 -2.51
CA MET A 61 -7.25 -5.49 -1.82
C MET A 61 -7.50 -6.81 -2.54
N LEU A 62 -6.43 -7.52 -2.90
CA LEU A 62 -6.50 -8.77 -3.65
C LEU A 62 -5.58 -9.82 -3.01
N CYS A 63 -6.17 -10.89 -2.48
CA CYS A 63 -5.45 -12.10 -2.12
C CYS A 63 -5.35 -13.04 -3.33
N MET A 64 -4.20 -13.68 -3.52
CA MET A 64 -3.95 -14.63 -4.60
C MET A 64 -3.18 -15.85 -4.10
N SER A 65 -3.43 -17.01 -4.70
CA SER A 65 -2.71 -18.24 -4.38
C SER A 65 -1.35 -18.24 -5.08
N PRO A 66 -0.23 -18.23 -4.35
CA PRO A 66 1.09 -18.21 -4.97
C PRO A 66 1.46 -19.60 -5.50
N GLU A 67 2.18 -19.64 -6.62
CA GLU A 67 2.69 -20.88 -7.23
C GLU A 67 3.79 -21.57 -6.41
N ARG A 68 4.32 -20.88 -5.38
CA ARG A 68 5.40 -21.36 -4.51
C ARG A 68 4.98 -21.24 -3.04
N PRO A 69 5.47 -22.12 -2.16
CA PRO A 69 5.15 -22.05 -0.74
C PRO A 69 5.77 -20.81 -0.08
N PHE A 70 5.18 -20.41 1.04
CA PHE A 70 5.74 -19.41 1.94
C PHE A 70 6.96 -19.96 2.68
N THR A 71 7.91 -19.08 2.96
CA THR A 71 8.86 -19.31 4.06
C THR A 71 8.11 -19.29 5.39
N ALA A 72 8.61 -20.01 6.40
CA ALA A 72 7.95 -20.06 7.71
C ALA A 72 7.72 -18.67 8.31
N LYS A 73 8.69 -17.76 8.16
CA LYS A 73 8.57 -16.40 8.69
C LYS A 73 7.58 -15.54 7.91
N ALA A 74 7.50 -15.70 6.59
CA ALA A 74 6.49 -14.99 5.79
C ALA A 74 5.08 -15.42 6.21
N SER A 75 4.81 -16.72 6.28
CA SER A 75 3.50 -17.23 6.72
C SER A 75 3.11 -16.86 8.16
N GLU A 76 4.06 -16.43 9.00
CA GLU A 76 3.79 -16.00 10.37
C GLU A 76 3.36 -14.52 10.43
N ILE A 77 3.86 -13.70 9.52
CA ILE A 77 3.64 -12.24 9.53
C ILE A 77 2.58 -11.78 8.53
N THR A 78 2.14 -12.66 7.63
CA THR A 78 1.15 -12.41 6.55
C THR A 78 -0.05 -13.31 6.69
#